data_AF-A0A2G8IAI5-F1
#
_entry.id   AF-A0A2G8IAI5-F1
#
_cell.length_a   1.000
_cell.length_b   1.000
_cell.length_c   1.000
_cell.angle_alpha   90.00
_cell.angle_beta   90.00
_cell.angle_gamma   90.00
#
_symmetry.space_group_name_H-M   'P 1'
#
loop_
_entity.id
_entity.type
_entity.pdbx_description
1 polymer ?
#
loop_
_entity_poly.entity_id
_entity_poly.type
_entity_poly.pdbx_seq_one_letter_code
_entity_poly.pdbx_strand_id
1 'polypeptide(L)'
;MAIGKSKLSDMDFGFFESSVEKNIETDKASDRFDRQLQAYDDACAQLKSTKNSIESIVASLDDIVAKLNTDIRDITDAAQTLDEFLVKVRNVKLEAKIAAPDLNRLSECQKQINADVAKLLEAHRRDLKERLTNHFYEMANMMSRNKGVWLSSGWVKTFLWVSVPCLIYTIITIVYFVASCFGK
;
A
#
# COMPACT_ATOMS: atom_id res chain seq x y z
N MET A 1 31.44 88.06 75.79
CA MET A 1 31.03 86.64 75.85
C MET A 1 31.24 86.06 74.47
N ALA A 2 32.39 85.44 74.21
CA ALA A 2 32.70 84.85 72.91
C ALA A 2 32.09 83.45 72.86
N ILE A 3 31.08 83.28 72.02
CA ILE A 3 30.44 81.99 71.78
C ILE A 3 31.46 81.11 71.06
N GLY A 4 31.94 80.07 71.75
CA GLY A 4 32.83 79.07 71.17
C GLY A 4 32.11 78.35 70.02
N LYS A 5 32.65 78.47 68.80
CA LYS A 5 32.20 77.67 67.67
C LYS A 5 32.59 76.22 67.95
N SER A 6 31.62 75.35 68.16
CA SER A 6 31.86 73.90 68.22
C SER A 6 32.47 73.46 66.89
N LYS A 7 33.53 72.65 66.94
CA LYS A 7 34.02 71.92 65.77
C LYS A 7 32.93 70.92 65.38
N LEU A 8 32.07 71.29 64.43
CA LEU A 8 31.29 70.32 63.68
C LEU A 8 32.35 69.47 62.94
N SER A 9 32.53 68.21 63.37
CA SER A 9 33.37 67.27 62.63
C SER A 9 32.89 67.23 61.20
N ASP A 10 33.81 67.37 60.25
CA ASP A 10 33.56 67.29 58.81
C ASP A 10 32.80 65.98 58.55
N MET A 11 31.49 66.06 58.35
CA MET A 11 30.64 64.90 58.14
C MET A 11 30.88 64.43 56.72
N ASP A 12 31.52 63.26 56.58
CA ASP A 12 31.81 62.65 55.29
C ASP A 12 30.53 62.05 54.69
N PHE A 13 29.84 62.86 53.91
CA PHE A 13 28.62 62.48 53.19
C PHE A 13 28.88 61.37 52.15
N GLY A 14 30.08 61.27 51.59
CA GLY A 14 30.41 60.24 50.59
C GLY A 14 30.45 58.84 51.20
N PHE A 15 30.96 58.70 52.42
CA PHE A 15 30.91 57.45 53.18
C PHE A 15 29.47 57.03 53.50
N PHE A 16 28.62 57.98 53.86
CA PHE A 16 27.21 57.70 54.15
C PHE A 16 26.45 57.26 52.90
N GLU A 17 26.63 57.97 51.77
CA GLU A 17 26.03 57.61 50.47
C GLU A 17 26.43 56.20 50.03
N SER A 18 27.72 55.86 50.12
CA SER A 18 28.22 54.51 49.80
C SER A 18 27.64 53.42 50.71
N SER A 19 27.46 53.72 52.00
CA SER A 19 26.86 52.78 52.96
C SER A 19 25.36 52.55 52.69
N VAL A 20 24.64 53.61 52.33
CA VAL A 20 23.22 53.54 51.94
C VAL A 20 23.05 52.77 50.63
N GLU A 21 23.86 53.04 49.61
CA GLU A 21 23.82 52.33 48.32
C GLU A 21 24.07 50.83 48.52
N LYS A 22 25.07 50.46 49.32
CA LYS A 22 25.40 49.07 49.63
C LYS A 22 24.25 48.35 50.33
N ASN A 23 23.57 49.00 51.28
CA ASN A 23 22.41 48.41 51.95
C ASN A 23 21.24 48.20 50.97
N ILE A 24 20.97 49.17 50.09
CA ILE A 24 19.94 49.03 49.05
C ILE A 24 20.24 47.86 48.10
N GLU A 25 21.51 47.69 47.71
CA GLU A 25 21.94 46.56 46.88
C GLU A 25 21.81 45.23 47.61
N THR A 26 22.11 45.21 48.91
CA THR A 26 21.95 44.03 49.78
C THR A 26 20.48 43.64 49.94
N ASP A 27 19.59 44.61 50.15
CA ASP A 27 18.14 44.38 50.24
C ASP A 27 17.58 43.84 48.91
N LYS A 28 17.99 44.44 47.78
CA LYS A 28 17.62 43.93 46.44
C LYS A 28 18.10 42.50 46.22
N ALA A 29 19.28 42.14 46.72
CA ALA A 29 19.80 40.78 46.66
C ALA A 29 18.98 39.83 47.55
N SER A 30 18.63 40.24 48.77
CA SER A 30 17.77 39.47 49.68
C SER A 30 16.40 39.18 49.05
N ASP A 31 15.74 40.22 48.52
CA ASP A 31 14.46 40.09 47.81
C ASP A 31 14.53 39.13 46.62
N ARG A 32 15.67 39.09 45.91
CA ARG A 32 15.88 38.15 44.81
C ARG A 32 16.03 36.72 45.32
N PHE A 33 16.76 36.51 46.42
CA PHE A 33 16.90 35.20 47.05
C PHE A 33 15.55 34.69 47.55
N ASP A 34 14.75 35.52 48.22
CA ASP A 34 13.44 35.12 48.74
C ASP A 34 12.48 34.72 47.61
N ARG A 35 12.47 35.48 46.49
CA ARG A 35 11.70 35.10 45.30
C ARG A 35 12.15 33.78 44.69
N GLN A 36 13.45 33.51 44.66
CA GLN A 36 13.98 32.23 44.16
C GLN A 36 13.63 31.07 45.09
N LEU A 37 13.67 31.29 46.41
CA LEU A 37 13.31 30.29 47.40
C LEU A 37 11.83 29.90 47.27
N GLN A 38 10.95 30.91 47.14
CA GLN A 38 9.53 30.67 46.92
C GLN A 38 9.26 29.93 45.61
N ALA A 39 9.92 30.31 44.51
CA ALA A 39 9.80 29.60 43.24
C ALA A 39 10.28 28.14 43.33
N TYR A 40 11.31 27.88 44.14
CA TYR A 40 11.80 26.52 44.38
C TYR A 40 10.81 25.68 45.21
N ASP A 41 10.19 26.28 46.23
CA ASP A 41 9.14 25.63 47.02
C ASP A 41 7.91 25.30 46.17
N ASP A 42 7.49 26.23 45.31
CA ASP A 42 6.39 26.03 44.36
C ASP A 42 6.71 24.90 43.36
N ALA A 43 7.93 24.87 42.83
CA ALA A 43 8.39 23.80 41.94
C ALA A 43 8.43 22.44 42.64
N CYS A 44 8.88 22.40 43.90
CA CYS A 44 8.84 21.20 44.73
C CYS A 44 7.41 20.70 44.95
N ALA A 45 6.47 21.61 45.22
CA ALA A 45 5.06 21.26 45.39
C ALA A 45 4.46 20.68 44.09
N GLN A 46 4.74 21.29 42.94
CA GLN A 46 4.31 20.78 41.64
C GLN A 46 4.92 19.39 41.35
N LEU A 47 6.23 19.22 41.57
CA LEU A 47 6.90 17.93 41.35
C LEU A 47 6.28 16.82 42.21
N LYS A 48 5.95 17.11 43.47
CA LYS A 48 5.29 16.16 44.37
C LYS A 48 3.89 15.80 43.88
N SER A 49 3.12 16.78 43.40
CA SER A 49 1.80 16.54 42.81
C SER A 49 1.89 15.65 41.56
N THR A 50 2.81 15.96 40.64
CA THR A 50 3.05 15.16 39.44
C THR A 50 3.47 13.74 39.78
N LYS A 51 4.36 13.56 40.77
CA LYS A 51 4.76 12.23 41.24
C LYS A 51 3.55 11.40 41.71
N ASN A 52 2.69 11.99 42.54
CA ASN A 52 1.49 11.28 43.02
C ASN A 52 0.55 10.92 41.87
N SER A 53 0.38 11.80 40.88
CA SER A 53 -0.39 11.49 39.68
C SER A 53 0.22 10.34 38.87
N ILE A 54 1.56 10.31 38.71
CA ILE A 54 2.27 9.22 38.05
C ILE A 54 2.08 7.91 38.81
N GLU A 55 2.21 7.91 40.14
CA GLU A 55 1.99 6.71 40.96
C GLU A 55 0.55 6.17 40.80
N SER A 56 -0.45 7.07 40.74
CA SER A 56 -1.83 6.67 40.46
C SER A 56 -2.01 6.09 39.05
N ILE A 57 -1.33 6.65 38.04
CA ILE A 57 -1.36 6.13 36.67
C ILE A 57 -0.73 4.73 36.61
N VAL A 58 0.41 4.54 37.28
CA VAL A 58 1.10 3.25 37.36
C VAL A 58 0.21 2.19 38.00
N ALA A 59 -0.43 2.51 39.14
CA ALA A 59 -1.37 1.59 39.79
C ALA A 59 -2.56 1.22 38.87
N SER A 60 -3.09 2.18 38.11
CA SER A 60 -4.15 1.89 37.13
C SER A 60 -3.66 1.04 35.97
N LEU A 61 -2.41 1.22 35.53
CA LEU A 61 -1.82 0.42 34.47
C LEU A 61 -1.61 -1.03 34.91
N ASP A 62 -1.15 -1.25 36.15
CA ASP A 62 -0.99 -2.58 36.72
C ASP A 62 -2.33 -3.35 36.79
N ASP A 63 -3.43 -2.67 37.15
CA ASP A 63 -4.78 -3.26 37.13
C ASP A 63 -5.23 -3.66 35.71
N ILE A 64 -4.94 -2.81 34.71
CA ILE A 64 -5.24 -3.10 33.31
C ILE A 64 -4.42 -4.31 32.82
N VAL A 65 -3.13 -4.37 33.16
CA VAL A 65 -2.26 -5.50 32.81
C VAL A 65 -2.75 -6.79 33.45
N ALA A 66 -3.19 -6.76 34.71
CA ALA A 66 -3.76 -7.93 35.38
C ALA A 66 -5.04 -8.44 34.70
N LYS A 67 -5.93 -7.53 34.29
CA LYS A 67 -7.15 -7.87 33.53
C LYS A 67 -6.81 -8.48 32.17
N LEU A 68 -5.91 -7.86 31.41
CA LEU A 68 -5.46 -8.40 30.12
C LEU A 68 -4.84 -9.79 30.25
N ASN A 69 -4.03 -10.03 31.28
CA ASN A 69 -3.47 -11.37 31.52
C ASN A 69 -4.55 -12.42 31.81
N THR A 70 -5.64 -12.02 32.48
CA THR A 70 -6.79 -12.90 32.72
C THR A 70 -7.53 -13.20 31.42
N ASP A 71 -7.79 -12.18 30.60
CA ASP A 71 -8.45 -12.36 29.30
C ASP A 71 -7.62 -13.23 28.34
N ILE A 72 -6.29 -13.05 28.32
CA ILE A 72 -5.36 -13.89 27.53
C ILE A 72 -5.45 -15.35 27.98
N ARG A 73 -5.51 -15.60 29.29
CA ARG A 73 -5.66 -16.96 29.82
C ARG A 73 -6.98 -17.58 29.36
N ASP A 74 -8.09 -16.85 29.48
CA ASP A 74 -9.41 -17.36 29.07
C ASP A 74 -9.48 -17.63 27.56
N ILE A 75 -8.87 -16.78 26.73
CA ILE A 75 -8.75 -17.02 25.28
C ILE A 75 -7.90 -18.27 25.00
N THR A 76 -6.82 -18.47 25.74
CA THR A 76 -5.94 -19.63 25.59
C THR A 76 -6.70 -20.92 25.96
N ASP A 77 -7.45 -20.89 27.06
CA ASP A 77 -8.29 -22.01 27.49
C ASP A 77 -9.35 -22.33 26.42
N ALA A 78 -10.04 -21.31 25.88
CA ALA A 78 -11.00 -21.49 24.80
C ALA A 78 -10.37 -22.08 23.53
N ALA A 79 -9.19 -21.61 23.13
CA ALA A 79 -8.45 -22.15 21.99
C ALA A 79 -8.09 -23.63 22.18
N GLN A 80 -7.67 -24.02 23.39
CA GLN A 80 -7.40 -25.42 23.71
C GLN A 80 -8.67 -26.28 23.62
N THR A 81 -9.81 -25.80 24.11
CA THR A 81 -11.08 -26.54 23.98
C THR A 81 -11.52 -26.71 22.52
N LEU A 82 -11.28 -25.71 21.66
CA LEU A 82 -11.54 -25.80 20.24
C LEU A 82 -10.60 -26.79 19.55
N ASP A 83 -9.32 -26.82 19.92
CA ASP A 83 -8.38 -27.79 19.39
C ASP A 83 -8.77 -29.22 19.80
N GLU A 84 -9.13 -29.43 21.08
CA GLU A 84 -9.67 -30.70 21.55
C GLU A 84 -10.96 -31.11 20.81
N PHE A 85 -11.85 -30.16 20.53
CA PHE A 85 -13.05 -30.39 19.74
C PHE A 85 -12.71 -30.75 18.30
N LEU A 86 -11.77 -30.05 17.66
CA LEU A 86 -11.33 -30.31 16.29
C LEU A 86 -10.69 -31.70 16.20
N VAL A 87 -9.84 -32.07 17.16
CA VAL A 87 -9.28 -33.43 17.28
C VAL A 87 -10.40 -34.45 17.41
N LYS A 88 -11.41 -34.21 18.27
CA LYS A 88 -12.59 -35.08 18.38
C LYS A 88 -13.35 -35.19 17.05
N VAL A 89 -13.65 -34.09 16.37
CA VAL A 89 -14.35 -34.06 15.07
C VAL A 89 -13.54 -34.76 13.98
N ARG A 90 -12.21 -34.61 13.96
CA ARG A 90 -11.33 -35.29 13.01
C ARG A 90 -11.26 -36.80 13.29
N ASN A 91 -11.19 -37.18 14.56
CA ASN A 91 -11.21 -38.59 14.98
C ASN A 91 -12.58 -39.23 14.80
N VAL A 92 -13.65 -38.44 14.72
CA VAL A 92 -14.90 -38.82 14.05
C VAL A 92 -14.61 -38.87 12.54
N LYS A 93 -13.85 -39.90 12.14
CA LYS A 93 -13.93 -40.47 10.81
C LYS A 93 -15.42 -40.73 10.61
N LEU A 94 -16.07 -39.96 9.73
CA LEU A 94 -17.46 -40.16 9.37
C LEU A 94 -17.59 -41.57 8.78
N GLU A 95 -17.77 -42.57 9.63
CA GLU A 95 -18.40 -43.85 9.31
C GLU A 95 -19.89 -43.58 9.08
N ALA A 96 -20.19 -42.65 8.18
CA ALA A 96 -21.49 -42.64 7.56
C ALA A 96 -21.54 -43.96 6.79
N LYS A 97 -22.24 -44.97 7.33
CA LYS A 97 -22.73 -46.11 6.56
C LYS A 97 -23.63 -45.56 5.46
N ILE A 98 -23.03 -45.04 4.38
CA ILE A 98 -23.76 -44.74 3.16
C ILE A 98 -24.23 -46.12 2.68
N ALA A 99 -25.54 -46.32 2.73
CA ALA A 99 -26.14 -47.57 2.32
C ALA A 99 -25.66 -47.88 0.89
N ALA A 100 -25.27 -49.12 0.62
CA ALA A 100 -24.88 -49.59 -0.71
C ALA A 100 -25.79 -49.09 -1.87
N PRO A 101 -27.13 -48.98 -1.72
CA PRO A 101 -27.98 -48.39 -2.76
C PRO A 101 -27.65 -46.94 -3.11
N ASP A 102 -27.28 -46.09 -2.14
CA ASP A 102 -27.02 -44.67 -2.41
C ASP A 102 -25.68 -44.45 -3.12
N LEU A 103 -24.66 -45.28 -2.81
CA LEU A 103 -23.41 -45.30 -3.58
C LEU A 103 -23.63 -45.77 -5.03
N ASN A 104 -24.50 -46.76 -5.23
CA ASN A 104 -24.86 -47.23 -6.56
C ASN A 104 -25.55 -46.13 -7.37
N ARG A 105 -26.49 -45.39 -6.76
CA ARG A 105 -27.17 -44.24 -7.39
C ARG A 105 -26.19 -43.11 -7.74
N LEU A 106 -25.22 -42.83 -6.87
CA LEU A 106 -24.19 -41.83 -7.14
C LEU A 106 -23.28 -42.25 -8.30
N SER A 107 -22.84 -43.51 -8.32
CA SER A 107 -22.05 -44.08 -9.42
C SER A 107 -22.81 -44.07 -10.74
N GLU A 108 -24.11 -44.37 -10.73
CA GLU A 108 -24.95 -44.34 -11.92
C GLU A 108 -25.13 -42.91 -12.45
N CYS A 109 -25.39 -41.94 -11.57
CA CYS A 109 -25.46 -40.52 -11.92
C CYS A 109 -24.13 -40.03 -12.53
N GLN A 110 -22.99 -40.42 -11.95
CA GLN A 110 -21.67 -40.10 -12.48
C GLN A 110 -21.46 -40.67 -13.90
N LYS A 111 -21.86 -41.92 -14.14
CA LYS A 111 -21.78 -42.54 -15.47
C LYS A 111 -22.65 -41.82 -16.48
N GLN A 112 -23.85 -41.41 -16.09
CA GLN A 112 -24.78 -40.68 -16.94
C GLN A 112 -24.22 -39.29 -17.32
N ILE A 113 -23.72 -38.52 -16.35
CA ILE A 113 -23.11 -37.22 -16.59
C ILE A 113 -21.92 -37.35 -17.55
N ASN A 114 -21.05 -38.33 -17.33
CA ASN A 114 -19.90 -38.55 -18.20
C ASN A 114 -20.32 -38.90 -19.63
N ALA A 115 -21.37 -39.71 -19.80
CA ALA A 115 -21.90 -40.06 -21.12
C ALA A 115 -22.51 -38.85 -21.83
N ASP A 116 -23.25 -38.01 -21.12
CA ASP A 116 -23.86 -36.80 -21.68
C ASP A 116 -22.83 -35.75 -22.06
N VAL A 117 -21.81 -35.54 -21.21
CA VAL A 117 -20.68 -34.66 -21.50
C VAL A 117 -19.89 -35.16 -22.72
N ALA A 118 -19.65 -36.47 -22.82
CA ALA A 118 -18.96 -37.06 -23.98
C ALA A 118 -19.75 -36.83 -25.28
N LYS A 119 -21.06 -37.07 -25.28
CA LYS A 119 -21.93 -36.82 -26.45
C LYS A 119 -21.94 -35.34 -26.83
N LEU A 120 -22.02 -34.43 -25.87
CA LEU A 120 -21.99 -32.99 -26.11
C LEU A 120 -20.66 -32.56 -26.75
N LEU A 121 -19.54 -33.07 -26.22
CA LEU A 121 -18.22 -32.78 -26.73
C LEU A 121 -18.02 -33.32 -28.16
N GLU A 122 -18.52 -34.51 -28.45
CA GLU A 122 -18.49 -35.08 -29.80
C GLU A 122 -19.35 -34.32 -30.80
N ALA A 123 -20.54 -33.85 -30.39
CA ALA A 123 -21.39 -32.99 -31.21
C ALA A 123 -20.66 -31.68 -31.55
N HIS A 124 -20.12 -30.99 -30.53
CA HIS A 124 -19.38 -29.76 -30.74
C HIS A 124 -18.14 -29.96 -31.62
N ARG A 125 -17.42 -31.09 -31.47
CA ARG A 125 -16.27 -31.43 -32.31
C ARG A 125 -16.68 -31.60 -33.79
N ARG A 126 -17.84 -32.21 -34.04
CA ARG A 126 -18.38 -32.37 -35.41
C ARG A 126 -18.77 -31.02 -36.00
N ASP A 127 -19.49 -30.18 -35.26
CA ASP A 127 -19.92 -28.86 -35.72
C ASP A 127 -18.72 -27.96 -36.06
N LEU A 128 -17.67 -27.98 -35.24
CA LEU A 128 -16.44 -27.25 -35.54
C LEU A 128 -15.75 -27.77 -36.79
N LYS A 129 -15.67 -29.10 -36.95
CA LYS A 129 -15.05 -29.71 -38.13
C LYS A 129 -15.82 -29.35 -39.39
N GLU A 130 -17.14 -29.45 -39.35
CA GLU A 130 -18.01 -29.10 -40.48
C GLU A 130 -17.89 -27.62 -40.85
N ARG A 131 -17.96 -26.72 -39.86
CA ARG A 131 -17.83 -25.28 -40.11
C ARG A 131 -16.47 -24.95 -40.72
N LEU A 132 -15.40 -25.55 -40.21
CA LEU A 132 -14.05 -25.35 -40.72
C LEU A 132 -13.89 -25.89 -42.14
N THR A 133 -14.38 -27.10 -42.41
CA THR A 133 -14.33 -27.69 -43.76
C THR A 133 -15.17 -26.89 -44.75
N ASN A 134 -16.36 -26.43 -44.34
CA ASN A 134 -17.22 -25.62 -45.19
C ASN A 134 -16.57 -24.28 -45.51
N HIS A 135 -15.97 -23.60 -44.52
CA HIS A 135 -15.24 -22.36 -44.73
C HIS A 135 -14.04 -22.54 -45.67
N PHE A 136 -13.22 -23.58 -45.47
CA PHE A 136 -12.09 -23.87 -46.36
C PHE A 136 -12.55 -24.25 -47.77
N TYR A 137 -13.60 -25.04 -47.90
CA TYR A 137 -14.18 -25.39 -49.20
C TYR A 137 -14.72 -24.16 -49.92
N GLU A 138 -15.43 -23.28 -49.22
CA GLU A 138 -15.94 -22.04 -49.79
C GLU A 138 -14.80 -21.13 -50.25
N MET A 139 -13.76 -20.97 -49.43
CA MET A 139 -12.56 -20.21 -49.77
C MET A 139 -11.82 -20.79 -50.99
N ALA A 140 -11.62 -22.12 -51.04
CA ALA A 140 -11.01 -22.81 -52.18
C ALA A 140 -11.87 -22.68 -53.45
N ASN A 141 -13.20 -22.79 -53.32
CA ASN A 141 -14.14 -22.60 -54.41
C ASN A 141 -14.10 -21.16 -54.94
N MET A 142 -14.04 -20.14 -54.06
CA MET A 142 -13.87 -18.74 -54.47
C MET A 142 -12.53 -18.50 -55.18
N MET A 143 -11.45 -19.12 -54.72
CA MET A 143 -10.13 -19.08 -55.39
C MET A 143 -10.20 -19.73 -56.77
N SER A 144 -10.82 -20.91 -56.90
CA SER A 144 -10.94 -21.63 -58.19
C SER A 144 -11.75 -20.86 -59.24
N ARG A 145 -12.70 -20.03 -58.80
CA ARG A 145 -13.58 -19.22 -59.66
C ARG A 145 -13.03 -17.82 -59.94
N ASN A 146 -11.77 -17.52 -59.58
CA ASN A 146 -11.13 -16.20 -59.71
C ASN A 146 -11.95 -15.04 -59.07
N LYS A 147 -12.77 -15.33 -58.04
CA LYS A 147 -13.59 -14.34 -57.31
C LYS A 147 -12.92 -13.82 -56.03
N GLY A 148 -11.69 -14.23 -55.76
CA GLY A 148 -10.90 -13.71 -54.65
C GLY A 148 -10.42 -12.27 -54.90
N VAL A 149 -10.31 -11.48 -53.83
CA VAL A 149 -9.75 -10.11 -53.81
C VAL A 149 -8.31 -10.02 -54.36
N TRP A 150 -7.68 -11.14 -54.68
CA TRP A 150 -6.24 -11.26 -54.84
C TRP A 150 -5.65 -10.98 -56.23
N LEU A 151 -6.44 -10.48 -57.19
CA LEU A 151 -6.06 -9.80 -58.45
C LEU A 151 -7.29 -9.84 -59.36
N SER A 152 -8.38 -9.16 -58.96
CA SER A 152 -9.49 -8.91 -59.89
C SER A 152 -8.90 -8.24 -61.14
N SER A 153 -9.30 -8.71 -62.33
CA SER A 153 -8.78 -8.23 -63.62
C SER A 153 -8.79 -6.69 -63.73
N GLY A 154 -9.76 -6.03 -63.07
CA GLY A 154 -9.81 -4.58 -62.94
C GLY A 154 -8.69 -3.98 -62.08
N TRP A 155 -8.42 -4.54 -60.90
CA TRP A 155 -7.38 -4.04 -60.00
C TRP A 155 -5.97 -4.27 -60.55
N VAL A 156 -5.70 -5.40 -61.22
CA VAL A 156 -4.41 -5.64 -61.89
C VAL A 156 -4.13 -4.55 -62.91
N LYS A 157 -5.15 -4.19 -63.69
CA LYS A 157 -5.03 -3.15 -64.72
C LYS A 157 -4.75 -1.78 -64.10
N THR A 158 -5.39 -1.45 -62.99
CA THR A 158 -5.13 -0.22 -62.24
C THR A 158 -3.71 -0.20 -61.65
N PHE A 159 -3.28 -1.28 -60.98
CA PHE A 159 -1.93 -1.38 -60.42
C PHE A 159 -0.85 -1.34 -61.52
N LEU A 160 -1.08 -2.00 -62.66
CA LEU A 160 -0.19 -1.96 -63.81
C LEU A 160 -0.12 -0.54 -64.39
N TRP A 161 -1.26 0.15 -64.54
CA TRP A 161 -1.31 1.51 -65.09
C TRP A 161 -0.60 2.54 -64.21
N VAL A 162 -0.62 2.38 -62.89
CA VAL A 162 0.12 3.24 -61.95
C VAL A 162 1.61 2.85 -61.89
N SER A 163 1.93 1.56 -61.94
CA SER A 163 3.32 1.07 -61.81
C SER A 163 4.19 1.33 -63.04
N VAL A 164 3.62 1.16 -64.25
CA VAL A 164 4.35 1.34 -65.53
C VAL A 164 5.01 2.72 -65.69
N PRO A 165 4.32 3.87 -65.48
CA PRO A 165 4.97 5.18 -65.60
C PRO A 165 6.06 5.40 -64.56
N CYS A 166 5.91 4.87 -63.34
CA CYS A 166 6.95 4.94 -62.31
C CYS A 166 8.22 4.18 -62.73
N LEU A 167 8.08 2.99 -63.29
CA LEU A 167 9.23 2.20 -63.79
C LEU A 167 9.91 2.84 -65.00
N ILE A 168 9.13 3.44 -65.91
CA ILE A 168 9.69 4.16 -67.06
C ILE A 168 10.48 5.38 -66.58
N TYR A 169 9.92 6.15 -65.63
CA TYR A 169 10.59 7.32 -65.07
C TYR A 169 11.93 6.96 -64.40
N THR A 170 11.98 5.87 -63.61
CA THR A 170 13.23 5.44 -62.97
C THR A 170 14.29 5.03 -63.99
N ILE A 171 13.91 4.29 -65.04
CA ILE A 171 14.84 3.89 -66.12
C ILE A 171 15.38 5.12 -66.85
N ILE A 172 14.52 6.08 -67.22
CA ILE A 172 14.96 7.33 -67.88
C ILE A 172 15.93 8.10 -66.98
N THR A 173 15.64 8.19 -65.69
CA THR A 173 16.49 8.88 -64.72
C THR A 173 17.88 8.22 -64.61
N ILE A 174 17.92 6.89 -64.58
CA ILE A 174 19.19 6.14 -64.55
C ILE A 174 19.98 6.34 -65.85
N VAL A 175 19.33 6.25 -67.02
CA VAL A 175 20.00 6.46 -68.32
C VAL A 175 20.54 7.88 -68.43
N TYR A 176 19.77 8.89 -68.01
CA TYR A 176 20.23 10.28 -67.97
C TYR A 176 21.43 10.46 -67.04
N PHE A 177 21.40 9.82 -65.87
CA PHE A 177 22.50 9.85 -64.92
C PHE A 177 23.77 9.20 -65.50
N VAL A 178 23.65 8.02 -66.12
CA VAL A 178 24.77 7.31 -66.75
C VAL A 178 25.33 8.10 -67.95
N ALA A 179 24.48 8.66 -68.80
CA ALA A 179 24.90 9.50 -69.92
C ALA A 179 25.61 10.78 -69.45
N SER A 180 25.15 11.39 -68.36
CA SER A 180 25.80 12.56 -67.75
C SER A 180 27.15 12.22 -67.10
N CYS A 181 27.33 10.98 -66.63
CA CYS A 181 28.59 10.51 -66.04
C CYS A 181 29.64 10.07 -67.07
N PHE A 182 29.23 9.62 -68.27
CA PHE A 182 30.15 9.18 -69.34
C PHE A 182 30.30 10.17 -70.50
N GLY A 183 29.48 11.22 -70.57
CA GLY A 183 29.57 12.30 -71.56
C GLY A 183 30.48 13.47 -71.14
N LYS A 184 31.46 13.23 -70.27
CA LYS A 184 32.41 14.22 -69.75
C LYS A 184 33.85 13.76 -69.92
#